data_AF-A0A536H1Q1-F1
#
_entry.id   AF-A0A536H1Q1-F1
#
_cell.length_a   1.000
_cell.length_b   1.000
_cell.length_c   1.000
_cell.angle_alpha   90.00
_cell.angle_beta   90.00
_cell.angle_gamma   90.00
#
_symmetry.space_group_name_H-M   'P 1'
#
loop_
_entity.id
_entity.type
_entity.pdbx_description
1 polymer ?
#
loop_
_entity_poly.entity_id
_entity_poly.type
_entity_poly.pdbx_seq_one_letter_code
_entity_poly.pdbx_strand_id
1 'polypeptide(L)'
;MLSLKRILLGTTLLLIALTAVACGSYTSTGSGNSSGTTPTPTPTTAPTSAPPVIKTATATVKGTSQTILTNAQGMTLYYFTADTATTSACTSTCTGIWPPLLFTGTGSPTSATTLPGTLSAVTNANGQQVEYNGHPLYTYSKDTAPGQTNGEGLFGKWFVATPTLSTQSAPQTTPTPYGY
;
A
#
# COMPACT_ATOMS: atom_id res chain seq x y z
N MET A 1 -24.68 26.27 36.66
CA MET A 1 -23.93 27.53 36.87
C MET A 1 -22.60 27.33 36.14
N LEU A 2 -22.14 28.02 35.12
CA LEU A 2 -22.36 29.34 34.50
C LEU A 2 -21.73 29.16 33.09
N SER A 3 -22.47 29.31 31.98
CA SER A 3 -22.31 30.39 30.99
C SER A 3 -20.86 30.55 30.45
N LEU A 4 -20.53 30.68 29.15
CA LEU A 4 -21.23 31.46 28.12
C LEU A 4 -20.42 31.56 26.79
N LYS A 5 -21.12 31.56 25.62
CA LYS A 5 -20.90 32.31 24.33
C LYS A 5 -19.51 32.23 23.63
N ARG A 6 -19.29 32.38 22.30
CA ARG A 6 -20.04 32.46 21.02
C ARG A 6 -18.97 32.56 19.89
N ILE A 7 -19.24 31.94 18.74
CA ILE A 7 -19.11 32.48 17.35
C ILE A 7 -17.86 33.28 16.97
N LEU A 8 -17.14 32.83 15.94
CA LEU A 8 -16.70 33.71 14.83
C LEU A 8 -16.73 32.95 13.49
N LEU A 9 -17.50 33.49 12.55
CA LEU A 9 -17.44 33.21 11.12
C LEU A 9 -16.16 33.82 10.53
N GLY A 10 -15.54 33.16 9.56
CA GLY A 10 -14.46 33.71 8.75
C GLY A 10 -14.50 33.16 7.33
N THR A 11 -15.22 33.85 6.45
CA THR A 11 -15.20 33.66 5.00
C THR A 11 -14.01 34.41 4.40
N THR A 12 -13.16 33.74 3.63
CA THR A 12 -12.30 34.41 2.63
C THR A 12 -12.32 33.63 1.32
N LEU A 13 -13.04 34.23 0.38
CA LEU A 13 -13.02 33.97 -1.05
C LEU A 13 -11.68 34.47 -1.61
N LEU A 14 -10.98 33.67 -2.41
CA LEU A 14 -9.98 34.19 -3.34
C LEU A 14 -10.01 33.38 -4.65
N LEU A 15 -10.61 34.01 -5.67
CA LEU A 15 -10.46 33.70 -7.09
C LEU A 15 -9.01 34.02 -7.56
N ILE A 16 -8.69 33.63 -8.80
CA ILE A 16 -7.62 34.12 -9.72
C ILE A 16 -6.76 32.93 -10.18
N ALA A 17 -6.50 32.63 -11.45
CA ALA A 17 -7.00 33.08 -12.74
C ALA A 17 -6.50 32.09 -13.82
N LEU A 18 -7.27 31.94 -14.89
CA LEU A 18 -6.91 31.25 -16.14
C LEU A 18 -5.77 31.96 -16.87
N THR A 19 -4.79 31.22 -17.37
CA THR A 19 -3.95 31.65 -18.51
C THR A 19 -3.86 30.54 -19.55
N ALA A 20 -4.41 30.85 -20.73
CA ALA A 20 -4.33 30.10 -21.97
C ALA A 20 -3.11 30.57 -22.82
N VAL A 21 -2.93 29.91 -23.97
CA VAL A 21 -2.02 30.23 -25.10
C VAL A 21 -0.55 29.77 -24.87
N ALA A 22 0.09 29.02 -25.77
CA ALA A 22 0.10 29.19 -27.23
C ALA A 22 0.20 27.86 -28.01
N CYS A 23 -0.51 27.82 -29.14
CA CYS A 23 -0.23 26.95 -30.27
C CYS A 23 0.95 27.55 -31.04
N GLY A 24 2.00 26.77 -31.28
CA GLY A 24 3.14 27.17 -32.11
C GLY A 24 3.37 26.11 -33.17
N SER A 25 2.84 26.35 -34.37
CA SER A 25 3.15 25.61 -35.58
C SER A 25 4.35 26.25 -36.27
N TYR A 26 5.42 25.49 -36.48
CA TYR A 26 6.48 25.88 -37.41
C TYR A 26 6.54 24.85 -38.55
N THR A 27 6.20 25.32 -39.75
CA THR A 27 6.54 24.68 -41.01
C THR A 27 7.98 25.04 -41.36
N SER A 28 8.83 24.04 -41.55
CA SER A 28 10.11 24.22 -42.24
C SER A 28 10.30 23.07 -43.22
N THR A 29 10.13 23.39 -44.50
CA THR A 29 10.49 22.58 -45.65
C THR A 29 12.01 22.53 -45.76
N GLY A 30 12.58 21.32 -45.85
CA GLY A 30 14.01 21.12 -46.07
C GLY A 30 14.25 19.79 -46.74
N SER A 31 14.38 19.81 -48.07
CA SER A 31 14.84 18.68 -48.88
C SER A 31 16.34 18.49 -48.69
N GLY A 32 16.75 17.29 -48.28
CA GLY A 32 18.14 16.88 -48.18
C GLY A 32 18.26 15.37 -48.37
N ASN A 33 18.59 14.97 -49.59
CA ASN A 33 18.94 13.59 -49.94
C ASN A 33 20.37 13.33 -49.42
N SER A 34 20.51 12.51 -48.37
CA SER A 34 21.81 11.97 -47.96
C SER A 34 21.64 10.54 -47.46
N SER A 35 22.09 9.59 -48.27
CA SER A 35 22.27 8.20 -47.92
C SER A 35 23.32 8.10 -46.81
N GLY A 36 22.90 7.66 -45.64
CA GLY A 36 23.77 7.41 -44.49
C GLY A 36 23.09 6.44 -43.54
N THR A 37 23.47 5.17 -43.61
CA THR A 37 23.05 4.11 -42.71
C THR A 37 23.46 4.47 -41.28
N THR A 38 22.54 5.08 -40.53
CA THR A 38 22.70 5.34 -39.09
C THR A 38 22.02 4.20 -38.35
N PRO A 39 22.69 3.49 -37.43
CA PRO A 39 22.01 2.50 -36.61
C PRO A 39 20.96 3.21 -35.76
N THR A 40 19.70 2.80 -35.92
CA THR A 40 18.60 3.14 -35.02
C THR A 40 19.05 2.88 -33.57
N PRO A 41 19.07 3.88 -32.67
CA PRO A 41 19.14 3.56 -31.26
C PRO A 41 17.81 2.90 -30.91
N THR A 42 17.83 1.57 -30.78
CA THR A 42 16.76 0.84 -30.11
C THR A 42 16.57 1.51 -28.74
N PRO A 43 15.36 1.97 -28.38
CA PRO A 43 15.12 2.37 -27.00
C PRO A 43 15.21 1.09 -26.18
N THR A 44 16.39 0.81 -25.62
CA THR A 44 16.55 -0.10 -24.50
C THR A 44 15.81 0.54 -23.33
N THR A 45 14.50 0.31 -23.29
CA THR A 45 13.68 0.63 -22.13
C THR A 45 14.10 -0.40 -21.10
N ALA A 46 15.10 -0.05 -20.28
CA ALA A 46 15.40 -0.82 -19.09
C ALA A 46 14.07 -0.97 -18.32
N PRO A 47 13.71 -2.18 -17.84
CA PRO A 47 12.49 -2.35 -17.08
C PRO A 47 12.55 -1.41 -15.89
N THR A 48 11.71 -0.37 -15.91
CA THR A 48 11.57 0.53 -14.77
C THR A 48 10.89 -0.29 -13.69
N SER A 49 11.70 -0.80 -12.76
CA SER A 49 11.20 -1.56 -11.61
C SER A 49 10.18 -0.71 -10.87
N ALA A 50 9.00 -1.27 -10.58
CA ALA A 50 7.97 -0.56 -9.85
C ALA A 50 8.49 -0.16 -8.45
N PRO A 51 8.11 1.02 -7.93
CA PRO A 51 8.54 1.46 -6.61
C PRO A 51 8.06 0.48 -5.53
N PRO A 52 8.84 0.31 -4.44
CA PRO A 52 8.46 -0.59 -3.37
C PRO A 52 7.20 -0.12 -2.65
N VAL A 53 6.30 -1.06 -2.38
CA VAL A 53 5.03 -0.80 -1.68
C VAL A 53 5.16 -1.01 -0.18
N ILE A 54 6.19 -1.73 0.28
CA ILE A 54 6.50 -1.95 1.70
C ILE A 54 7.77 -1.19 2.10
N LYS A 55 7.76 -0.65 3.32
CA LYS A 55 8.91 -0.06 4.00
C LYS A 55 8.96 -0.59 5.44
N THR A 56 10.06 -0.31 6.13
CA THR A 56 10.19 -0.52 7.58
C THR A 56 10.36 0.81 8.31
N ALA A 57 9.88 0.88 9.56
CA ALA A 57 10.06 2.03 10.42
C ALA A 57 10.17 1.57 11.89
N THR A 58 10.73 2.42 12.74
CA THR A 58 10.66 2.23 14.19
C THR A 58 9.42 2.93 14.73
N ALA A 59 8.59 2.21 15.49
CA ALA A 59 7.40 2.75 16.14
C ALA A 59 7.24 2.20 17.56
N THR A 60 6.48 2.91 18.39
CA THR A 60 6.09 2.42 19.71
C THR A 60 4.86 1.52 19.57
N VAL A 61 5.00 0.25 19.92
CA VAL A 61 3.93 -0.75 19.93
C VAL A 61 3.74 -1.21 21.38
N LYS A 62 2.56 -0.93 21.97
CA LYS A 62 2.27 -1.20 23.39
C LYS A 62 3.37 -0.72 24.35
N GLY A 63 3.90 0.49 24.12
CA GLY A 63 4.94 1.10 24.96
C GLY A 63 6.37 0.61 24.68
N THR A 64 6.57 -0.34 23.76
CA THR A 64 7.90 -0.84 23.38
C THR A 64 8.29 -0.33 22.00
N SER A 65 9.53 0.11 21.83
CA SER A 65 10.07 0.47 20.51
C SER A 65 10.32 -0.80 19.67
N GLN A 66 9.74 -0.88 18.48
CA GLN A 66 9.84 -2.04 17.59
C GLN A 66 9.98 -1.62 16.13
N THR A 67 10.65 -2.45 15.33
CA THR A 67 10.63 -2.33 13.86
C THR A 67 9.32 -2.90 13.33
N ILE A 68 8.59 -2.10 12.57
CA ILE A 68 7.27 -2.41 12.01
C ILE A 68 7.31 -2.36 10.48
N LEU A 69 6.37 -3.05 9.83
CA LEU A 69 6.10 -2.87 8.40
C LEU A 69 5.19 -1.66 8.20
N THR A 70 5.45 -0.91 7.14
CA THR A 70 4.66 0.26 6.74
C THR A 70 4.41 0.24 5.23
N ASN A 71 3.37 0.93 4.77
CA ASN A 71 3.18 1.19 3.35
C ASN A 71 4.15 2.26 2.81
N ALA A 72 4.07 2.58 1.52
CA ALA A 72 4.90 3.60 0.89
C ALA A 72 4.80 5.00 1.55
N GLN A 73 3.66 5.33 2.18
CA GLN A 73 3.43 6.58 2.91
C GLN A 73 3.89 6.53 4.38
N GLY A 74 4.38 5.40 4.88
CA GLY A 74 4.80 5.23 6.27
C GLY A 74 3.66 4.91 7.25
N MET A 75 2.46 4.62 6.75
CA MET A 75 1.36 4.15 7.59
C MET A 75 1.64 2.71 8.04
N THR A 76 1.42 2.44 9.33
CA THR A 76 1.61 1.12 9.92
C THR A 76 0.75 0.08 9.23
N LEU A 77 1.33 -1.09 8.98
CA LEU A 77 0.62 -2.24 8.44
C LEU A 77 0.23 -3.20 9.55
N TYR A 78 -0.95 -3.77 9.40
CA TYR A 78 -1.60 -4.68 10.34
C TYR A 78 -1.98 -5.98 9.65
N TYR A 79 -2.10 -7.04 10.44
CA TYR A 79 -2.74 -8.28 10.05
C TYR A 79 -3.90 -8.61 10.99
N PHE A 80 -4.85 -9.38 10.46
CA PHE A 80 -6.04 -9.82 11.19
C PHE A 80 -5.98 -11.32 11.43
N THR A 81 -6.06 -11.74 12.70
CA THR A 81 -5.88 -13.17 13.04
C THR A 81 -6.99 -14.10 12.56
N ALA A 82 -8.10 -13.56 12.06
CA ALA A 82 -9.17 -14.37 11.46
C ALA A 82 -8.97 -14.60 9.96
N ASP A 83 -7.96 -13.97 9.34
CA ASP A 83 -7.65 -14.16 7.93
C ASP A 83 -6.86 -15.47 7.71
N THR A 84 -6.86 -15.91 6.45
CA THR A 84 -5.96 -16.93 5.93
C THR A 84 -5.15 -16.38 4.75
N ALA A 85 -4.09 -17.08 4.35
CA ALA A 85 -3.22 -16.73 3.23
C ALA A 85 -3.90 -16.63 1.85
N THR A 86 -5.21 -16.87 1.77
CA THR A 86 -5.97 -16.65 0.54
C THR A 86 -7.33 -16.00 0.79
N THR A 87 -7.72 -15.82 2.05
CA THR A 87 -9.07 -15.38 2.41
C THR A 87 -9.01 -14.30 3.48
N SER A 88 -9.63 -13.17 3.17
CA SER A 88 -9.89 -12.12 4.16
C SER A 88 -11.26 -12.31 4.79
N ALA A 89 -11.31 -12.38 6.12
CA ALA A 89 -12.52 -12.26 6.91
C ALA A 89 -12.96 -10.79 7.05
N CYS A 90 -12.05 -9.83 6.86
CA CYS A 90 -12.36 -8.40 6.85
C CYS A 90 -12.89 -7.96 5.48
N THR A 91 -14.21 -7.98 5.31
CA THR A 91 -14.88 -7.58 4.07
C THR A 91 -15.93 -6.49 4.32
N SER A 92 -16.46 -5.91 3.24
CA SER A 92 -17.58 -4.95 3.29
C SER A 92 -17.29 -3.77 4.23
N THR A 93 -18.10 -3.55 5.27
CA THR A 93 -17.90 -2.42 6.20
C THR A 93 -16.60 -2.50 6.99
N CYS A 94 -16.02 -3.69 7.15
CA CYS A 94 -14.73 -3.86 7.83
C CYS A 94 -13.62 -3.10 7.11
N THR A 95 -13.62 -3.10 5.77
CA THR A 95 -12.57 -2.45 4.96
C THR A 95 -12.61 -0.93 5.05
N GLY A 96 -13.73 -0.34 5.48
CA GLY A 96 -13.78 1.09 5.79
C GLY A 96 -12.99 1.47 7.04
N ILE A 97 -12.86 0.55 7.99
CA ILE A 97 -12.10 0.75 9.23
C ILE A 97 -10.66 0.26 9.08
N TRP A 98 -10.49 -0.85 8.36
CA TRP A 98 -9.22 -1.51 8.07
C TRP A 98 -9.01 -1.60 6.56
N PRO A 99 -8.59 -0.52 5.89
CA PRO A 99 -8.43 -0.55 4.45
C PRO A 99 -7.33 -1.55 4.04
N PRO A 100 -7.64 -2.47 3.11
CA PRO A 100 -6.66 -3.45 2.61
C PRO A 100 -5.55 -2.74 1.83
N LEU A 101 -4.32 -3.21 1.98
CA LEU A 101 -3.21 -2.77 1.15
C LEU A 101 -3.30 -3.44 -0.22
N LEU A 102 -3.89 -2.74 -1.19
CA LEU A 102 -4.04 -3.25 -2.55
C LEU A 102 -2.77 -3.05 -3.38
N PHE A 103 -2.43 -4.06 -4.16
CA PHE A 103 -1.36 -4.02 -5.14
C PHE A 103 -1.93 -3.67 -6.51
N THR A 104 -1.41 -2.61 -7.13
CA THR A 104 -1.84 -2.14 -8.46
C THR A 104 -0.72 -2.26 -9.51
N GLY A 105 0.41 -2.86 -9.15
CA GLY A 105 1.55 -3.04 -10.03
C GLY A 105 1.46 -4.34 -10.84
N THR A 106 2.47 -4.57 -11.66
CA THR A 106 2.69 -5.86 -12.35
C THR A 106 3.72 -6.69 -11.60
N GLY A 107 3.55 -8.01 -11.58
CA GLY A 107 4.48 -8.92 -10.91
C GLY A 107 4.21 -9.02 -9.40
N SER A 108 5.26 -8.96 -8.59
CA SER A 108 5.17 -9.11 -7.13
C SER A 108 5.43 -7.80 -6.39
N PRO A 109 4.76 -7.56 -5.26
CA PRO A 109 5.08 -6.43 -4.39
C PRO A 109 6.50 -6.54 -3.84
N THR A 110 7.19 -5.41 -3.75
CA THR A 110 8.56 -5.33 -3.24
C THR A 110 8.65 -4.43 -2.00
N SER A 111 9.72 -4.62 -1.24
CA SER A 111 10.05 -3.82 -0.06
C SER A 111 11.29 -2.97 -0.31
N ALA A 112 11.32 -1.76 0.26
CA ALA A 112 12.48 -0.86 0.21
C ALA A 112 13.68 -1.40 1.00
N THR A 113 13.42 -2.30 1.96
CA THR A 113 14.45 -2.99 2.75
C THR A 113 14.29 -4.50 2.57
N THR A 114 15.38 -5.25 2.60
CA THR A 114 15.32 -6.72 2.60
C THR A 114 14.53 -7.21 3.81
N LEU A 115 13.48 -7.99 3.57
CA LEU A 115 12.68 -8.62 4.61
C LEU A 115 13.08 -10.11 4.72
N PRO A 116 13.05 -10.70 5.93
CA PRO A 116 13.32 -12.12 6.10
C PRO A 116 12.17 -13.02 5.62
N GLY A 117 10.95 -12.47 5.50
CA GLY A 117 9.78 -13.16 4.99
C GLY A 117 9.46 -12.85 3.53
N THR A 118 8.36 -13.42 3.06
CA THR A 118 7.93 -13.34 1.66
C THR A 118 6.80 -12.35 1.49
N LEU A 119 6.89 -11.52 0.45
CA LEU A 119 5.79 -10.69 -0.02
C LEU A 119 5.12 -11.35 -1.23
N SER A 120 3.79 -11.34 -1.22
CA SER A 120 2.94 -11.81 -2.32
C SER A 120 1.77 -10.87 -2.52
N ALA A 121 1.11 -10.98 -3.67
CA ALA A 121 -0.15 -10.33 -3.93
C ALA A 121 -1.18 -11.41 -4.30
N VAL A 122 -2.26 -11.50 -3.52
CA VAL A 122 -3.28 -12.55 -3.66
C VAL A 122 -4.63 -11.91 -3.94
N THR A 123 -5.36 -12.49 -4.90
CA THR A 123 -6.74 -12.07 -5.17
C THR A 123 -7.67 -12.68 -4.13
N ASN A 124 -8.34 -11.82 -3.35
CA ASN A 124 -9.38 -12.20 -2.41
C ASN A 124 -10.64 -11.32 -2.60
N ALA A 125 -11.58 -11.38 -1.67
CA ALA A 125 -12.84 -10.61 -1.73
C ALA A 125 -12.64 -9.07 -1.79
N ASN A 126 -11.46 -8.56 -1.41
CA ASN A 126 -11.12 -7.14 -1.41
C ASN A 126 -10.35 -6.70 -2.67
N GLY A 127 -9.99 -7.63 -3.56
CA GLY A 127 -9.16 -7.40 -4.74
C GLY A 127 -7.78 -8.05 -4.63
N GLN A 128 -6.81 -7.53 -5.38
CA GLN A 128 -5.42 -8.01 -5.33
C GLN A 128 -4.72 -7.38 -4.11
N GLN A 129 -4.73 -8.10 -2.99
CA GLN A 129 -4.22 -7.61 -1.71
C GLN A 129 -2.79 -8.10 -1.46
N VAL A 130 -1.95 -7.23 -0.90
CA VAL A 130 -0.59 -7.58 -0.49
C VAL A 130 -0.66 -8.43 0.78
N GLU A 131 0.14 -9.49 0.80
CA GLU A 131 0.37 -10.32 1.98
C GLU A 131 1.85 -10.31 2.36
N TYR A 132 2.11 -10.48 3.66
CA TYR A 132 3.43 -10.81 4.17
C TYR A 132 3.35 -12.14 4.90
N ASN A 133 4.15 -13.12 4.49
CA ASN A 133 4.19 -14.44 5.12
C ASN A 133 2.80 -15.11 5.20
N GLY A 134 1.94 -14.86 4.19
CA GLY A 134 0.58 -15.40 4.13
C GLY A 134 -0.45 -14.65 4.99
N HIS A 135 -0.13 -13.45 5.48
CA HIS A 135 -1.08 -12.61 6.20
C HIS A 135 -1.51 -11.42 5.32
N PRO A 136 -2.81 -11.26 4.99
CA PRO A 136 -3.31 -10.06 4.32
C PRO A 136 -3.00 -8.80 5.14
N LEU A 137 -2.44 -7.80 4.46
CA LEU A 137 -2.01 -6.55 5.11
C LEU A 137 -3.08 -5.47 4.97
N TYR A 138 -3.25 -4.71 6.05
CA TYR A 138 -4.19 -3.60 6.16
C TYR A 138 -3.51 -2.37 6.72
N THR A 139 -4.08 -1.21 6.42
CA THR A 139 -3.87 0.01 7.21
C THR A 139 -5.02 0.16 8.21
N TYR A 140 -4.88 1.08 9.17
CA TYR A 140 -5.96 1.40 10.11
C TYR A 140 -6.45 2.83 9.92
N SER A 141 -7.76 3.01 9.75
CA SER A 141 -8.38 4.32 9.45
C SER A 141 -8.23 5.37 10.56
N LYS A 142 -7.88 4.97 11.79
CA LYS A 142 -7.61 5.91 12.89
C LYS A 142 -6.13 6.21 13.10
N ASP A 143 -5.25 5.61 12.31
CA ASP A 143 -3.89 6.12 12.17
C ASP A 143 -3.92 7.26 11.14
N THR A 144 -3.73 8.47 11.62
CA THR A 144 -3.75 9.70 10.82
C THR A 144 -2.35 10.21 10.48
N ALA A 145 -1.30 9.57 11.01
CA ALA A 145 0.09 9.93 10.76
C ALA A 145 0.99 8.68 10.67
N PRO A 146 2.13 8.77 9.95
CA PRO A 146 3.09 7.68 9.88
C PRO A 146 3.56 7.19 11.24
N GLY A 147 3.75 5.88 11.37
CA GLY A 147 4.22 5.24 12.60
C GLY A 147 3.24 5.24 13.78
N GLN A 148 2.02 5.78 13.62
CA GLN A 148 0.97 5.56 14.61
C GLN A 148 0.57 4.08 14.62
N THR A 149 0.33 3.54 15.81
CA THR A 149 0.06 2.12 16.03
C THR A 149 -1.29 1.89 16.73
N ASN A 150 -2.26 2.80 16.55
CA ASN A 150 -3.50 2.81 17.35
C ASN A 150 -4.39 1.58 17.14
N GLY A 151 -4.18 0.83 16.06
CA GLY A 151 -4.87 -0.42 15.78
C GLY A 151 -4.39 -1.62 16.59
N GLU A 152 -3.25 -1.50 17.27
CA GLU A 152 -2.58 -2.62 17.94
C GLU A 152 -3.44 -3.24 19.05
N GLY A 153 -3.68 -4.54 18.94
CA GLY A 153 -4.44 -5.33 19.90
C GLY A 153 -5.96 -5.10 19.88
N LEU A 154 -6.50 -4.33 18.93
CA LEU A 154 -7.95 -4.09 18.87
C LEU A 154 -8.71 -5.41 18.74
N PHE A 155 -9.71 -5.57 19.61
CA PHE A 155 -10.53 -6.79 19.76
C PHE A 155 -9.71 -8.08 19.99
N GLY A 156 -8.43 -7.96 20.36
CA GLY A 156 -7.50 -9.10 20.47
C GLY A 156 -7.24 -9.82 19.15
N LYS A 157 -7.47 -9.16 18.00
CA LYS A 157 -7.39 -9.78 16.68
C LYS A 157 -6.56 -9.00 15.66
N TRP A 158 -6.35 -7.71 15.89
CA TRP A 158 -5.57 -6.85 15.02
C TRP A 158 -4.21 -6.59 15.62
N PHE A 159 -3.16 -6.84 14.86
CA PHE A 159 -1.79 -6.70 15.36
C PHE A 159 -0.90 -6.06 14.29
N VAL A 160 0.04 -5.25 14.76
CA VAL A 160 1.07 -4.64 13.90
C VAL A 160 1.88 -5.76 13.23
N ALA A 161 2.02 -5.68 11.91
CA ALA A 161 2.89 -6.55 11.16
C ALA A 161 4.34 -6.10 11.35
N THR A 162 5.21 -7.03 11.76
CA THR A 162 6.64 -6.79 11.92
C THR A 162 7.43 -7.64 10.93
N PRO A 163 8.72 -7.32 10.65
CA PRO A 163 9.55 -8.17 9.81
C PRO A 163 9.65 -9.62 10.31
N THR A 164 9.46 -9.89 11.60
CA THR A 164 9.52 -11.23 12.18
C THR A 164 8.15 -11.93 12.26
N LEU A 165 7.11 -11.38 11.65
CA LEU A 165 5.79 -12.03 11.60
C LEU A 165 5.93 -13.42 10.99
N SER A 166 5.53 -14.45 11.73
CA SER A 166 5.66 -15.84 11.32
C SER A 166 4.76 -16.17 10.13
N THR A 167 5.21 -17.09 9.28
CA THR A 167 4.38 -17.65 8.20
C THR A 167 3.09 -18.22 8.76
N GLN A 168 1.96 -17.86 8.14
CA GLN A 168 0.71 -18.53 8.43
C GLN A 168 0.81 -19.96 7.89
N SER A 169 0.64 -20.95 8.78
CA SER A 169 0.57 -22.34 8.37
C SER A 169 -0.52 -22.49 7.31
N ALA A 170 -0.18 -23.07 6.16
CA ALA A 170 -1.20 -23.50 5.20
C ALA A 170 -2.25 -24.34 5.95
N PRO A 171 -3.55 -24.25 5.60
CA PRO A 171 -4.55 -25.10 6.23
C PRO A 171 -4.10 -26.55 6.12
N GLN A 172 -3.88 -27.21 7.26
CA GLN A 172 -3.62 -28.64 7.27
C GLN A 172 -4.85 -29.30 6.66
N THR A 173 -4.74 -29.79 5.42
CA THR A 173 -5.61 -30.85 4.94
C THR A 173 -5.28 -32.06 5.79
N THR A 174 -5.93 -32.23 6.94
CA THR A 174 -5.91 -33.51 7.66
C THR A 174 -6.48 -34.53 6.68
N PRO A 175 -5.69 -35.51 6.19
CA PRO A 175 -6.26 -36.57 5.38
C PRO A 175 -7.28 -37.29 6.26
N THR A 176 -8.56 -37.25 5.88
CA THR A 176 -9.58 -38.12 6.46
C THR A 176 -9.08 -39.56 6.32
N PRO A 177 -8.88 -40.30 7.43
CA PRO A 177 -8.62 -41.72 7.32
C PRO A 177 -9.87 -42.34 6.71
N TYR A 178 -9.79 -42.79 5.46
CA TYR A 178 -10.80 -43.66 4.89
C TYR A 178 -10.73 -44.96 5.69
N GLY A 179 -11.65 -45.10 6.65
CA GLY A 179 -11.90 -46.36 7.33
C GLY A 179 -12.47 -47.37 6.34
N TYR A 180 -11.86 -48.55 6.31
CA TYR A 180 -12.46 -49.80 5.86
C TYR A 180 -12.69 -50.67 7.09
#